data_AF-A0A4R7D3V4-F1
#
_entry.id   AF-A0A4R7D3V4-F1
#
_cell.length_a   1.000
_cell.length_b   1.000
_cell.length_c   1.000
_cell.angle_alpha   90.00
_cell.angle_beta   90.00
_cell.angle_gamma   90.00
#
_symmetry.space_group_name_H-M   'P 1'
#
loop_
_entity.id
_entity.type
_entity.pdbx_description
1 polymer ?
#
loop_
_entity_poly.entity_id
_entity_poly.type
_entity_poly.pdbx_seq_one_letter_code
_entity_poly.pdbx_strand_id
1 'polypeptide(L)'
;MSELKSLIKEIESELPEYIEVPKKLIKPHKLITAAKEDLSKPRDKRFQSEDQLIYTSKDIFNIYVSKQLIKRALIFTDSLIKLFIHRGHKIEVRTNEKYENYNGTKIIVEGRVFNICIRETRKRVKVKSTASWYYSVYEPTGILSLRIEELNKYQWSDAKILKLEDKLSTILAYCEIRAKKEIKEKIRREAWHKEYELKRKKEEELIKERELDLKKFNDLVDDANRWQQAQIIRNYINAIEKKMTSENDNQEEISNWVKWSKEKVDSYDPLIDVLKK
;
A
#
# COMPACT_ATOMS: atom_id res chain seq x y z
N MET A 1 3.11 27.20 21.03
CA MET A 1 2.49 25.97 21.60
C MET A 1 2.50 24.89 20.53
N SER A 2 2.68 23.60 20.86
CA SER A 2 2.52 22.51 19.88
C SER A 2 1.12 22.57 19.26
N GLU A 3 1.00 22.30 17.95
CA GLU A 3 -0.27 22.25 17.20
C GLU A 3 -1.35 21.47 17.96
N LEU A 4 -0.95 20.32 18.53
CA LEU A 4 -1.82 19.50 19.38
C LEU A 4 -2.35 20.23 20.60
N LYS A 5 -1.52 21.00 21.31
CA LYS A 5 -1.96 21.74 22.52
C LYS A 5 -2.91 22.88 22.16
N SER A 6 -2.75 23.48 20.98
CA SER A 6 -3.67 24.53 20.52
C SER A 6 -5.04 23.94 20.22
N LEU A 7 -5.07 22.83 19.47
CA LEU A 7 -6.31 22.18 19.07
C LEU A 7 -7.05 21.56 20.26
N ILE A 8 -6.34 21.02 21.25
CA ILE A 8 -6.96 20.55 22.50
C ILE A 8 -7.71 21.69 23.20
N LYS A 9 -7.09 22.86 23.34
CA LYS A 9 -7.73 24.03 23.97
C LYS A 9 -8.94 24.52 23.18
N GLU A 10 -8.84 24.53 21.85
CA GLU A 10 -9.96 24.86 20.96
C GLU A 10 -11.15 23.92 21.20
N ILE A 11 -10.92 22.60 21.13
CA ILE A 11 -11.94 21.58 21.39
C ILE A 11 -12.55 21.74 22.78
N GLU A 12 -11.72 22.00 23.79
CA GLU A 12 -12.14 22.23 25.18
C GLU A 12 -12.99 23.49 25.35
N SER A 13 -12.73 24.54 24.57
CA SER A 13 -13.54 25.76 24.57
C SER A 13 -14.84 25.64 23.80
N GLU A 14 -14.86 24.87 22.70
CA GLU A 14 -16.03 24.77 21.82
C GLU A 14 -17.05 23.72 22.29
N LEU A 15 -16.59 22.60 22.85
CA LEU A 15 -17.42 21.46 23.22
C LEU A 15 -17.25 21.02 24.69
N PRO A 16 -17.30 21.95 25.67
CA PRO A 16 -17.04 21.62 27.08
C PRO A 16 -18.01 20.54 27.62
N GLU A 17 -19.28 20.59 27.21
CA GLU A 17 -20.33 19.65 27.65
C GLU A 17 -20.08 18.19 27.20
N TYR A 18 -19.30 17.98 26.14
CA TYR A 18 -19.03 16.65 25.57
C TYR A 18 -17.67 16.08 25.96
N ILE A 19 -16.88 16.84 26.73
CA ILE A 19 -15.58 16.41 27.24
C ILE A 19 -15.71 15.82 28.63
N GLU A 20 -16.63 16.34 29.44
CA GLU A 20 -16.92 15.78 30.75
C GLU A 20 -17.67 14.45 30.64
N VAL A 21 -17.02 13.36 31.05
CA VAL A 21 -17.62 12.03 31.04
C VAL A 21 -18.56 11.86 32.24
N PRO A 22 -19.86 11.59 32.05
CA PRO A 22 -20.80 11.41 33.14
C PRO A 22 -20.54 10.11 33.91
N LYS A 23 -20.91 10.06 35.19
CA LYS A 23 -20.76 8.85 36.03
C LYS A 23 -21.75 7.72 35.69
N LYS A 24 -22.77 8.02 34.88
CA LYS A 24 -23.86 7.12 34.48
C LYS A 24 -24.20 7.37 33.01
N LEU A 25 -24.70 6.34 32.32
CA LEU A 25 -25.25 6.47 30.97
C LEU A 25 -26.56 7.27 31.01
N ILE A 26 -26.60 8.39 30.31
CA ILE A 26 -27.77 9.26 30.18
C ILE A 26 -28.05 9.41 28.69
N LYS A 27 -29.26 9.00 28.25
CA LYS A 27 -29.68 9.03 26.83
C LYS A 27 -28.56 8.52 25.89
N PRO A 28 -28.20 7.22 25.98
CA PRO A 28 -27.08 6.68 25.23
C PRO A 28 -27.33 6.73 23.73
N HIS A 29 -26.26 6.90 22.95
CA HIS A 29 -26.32 6.79 21.50
C HIS A 29 -26.79 5.39 21.06
N LYS A 30 -27.43 5.28 19.89
CA LYS A 30 -27.97 4.00 19.37
C LYS A 30 -26.93 2.87 19.33
N LEU A 31 -25.69 3.19 18.97
CA LEU A 31 -24.58 2.23 18.93
C LEU A 31 -24.24 1.67 20.33
N ILE A 32 -24.37 2.49 21.37
CA ILE A 32 -24.13 2.08 22.77
C ILE A 32 -25.31 1.31 23.33
N THR A 33 -26.53 1.65 22.91
CA THR A 33 -27.72 0.88 23.27
C THR A 33 -27.60 -0.55 22.76
N ALA A 34 -27.24 -0.73 21.48
CA ALA A 34 -26.98 -2.05 20.91
C ALA A 34 -25.82 -2.79 21.62
N ALA A 35 -24.71 -2.09 21.91
CA ALA A 35 -23.59 -2.69 22.66
C ALA A 35 -23.97 -3.13 24.07
N LYS A 36 -24.78 -2.33 24.77
CA LYS A 36 -25.25 -2.66 26.11
C LYS A 36 -26.15 -3.90 26.09
N GLU A 37 -27.07 -3.99 25.14
CA GLU A 37 -27.94 -5.15 24.97
C GLU A 37 -27.15 -6.41 24.65
N ASP A 38 -26.18 -6.33 23.72
CA ASP A 38 -25.34 -7.46 23.34
C ASP A 38 -24.45 -7.97 24.48
N LEU A 39 -23.81 -7.07 25.22
CA LEU A 39 -22.98 -7.43 26.36
C LEU A 39 -23.78 -7.98 27.54
N SER A 40 -25.11 -7.80 27.56
CA SER A 40 -25.99 -8.38 28.58
C SER A 40 -26.41 -9.82 28.30
N LYS A 41 -26.28 -10.29 27.04
CA LYS A 41 -26.71 -11.62 26.63
C LYS A 41 -25.79 -12.69 27.23
N PRO A 42 -26.34 -13.82 27.72
CA PRO A 42 -25.52 -14.94 28.17
C PRO A 42 -24.71 -15.48 27.00
N ARG A 43 -23.43 -15.78 27.26
CA ARG A 43 -22.53 -16.32 26.26
C ARG A 43 -22.34 -17.81 26.44
N ASP A 44 -22.34 -18.51 25.32
CA ASP A 44 -21.99 -19.92 25.30
C ASP A 44 -20.56 -20.10 25.85
N LYS A 45 -20.45 -20.97 26.86
CA LYS A 45 -19.20 -21.26 27.57
C LYS A 45 -18.09 -21.72 26.63
N ARG A 46 -18.43 -22.32 25.47
CA ARG A 46 -17.47 -22.75 24.44
C ARG A 46 -16.74 -21.58 23.78
N PHE A 47 -17.31 -20.38 23.82
CA PHE A 47 -16.76 -19.15 23.22
C PHE A 47 -16.31 -18.13 24.27
N GLN A 48 -16.27 -18.52 25.56
CA GLN A 48 -15.64 -17.73 26.60
C GLN A 48 -14.12 -17.85 26.41
N SER A 49 -13.47 -16.72 26.19
CA SER A 49 -12.02 -16.69 26.09
C SER A 49 -11.41 -17.05 27.44
N GLU A 50 -10.28 -17.77 27.39
CA GLU A 50 -9.49 -18.11 28.59
C GLU A 50 -9.07 -16.85 29.38
N ASP A 51 -9.09 -15.68 28.72
CA ASP A 51 -8.72 -14.39 29.30
C ASP A 51 -9.87 -13.66 30.02
N GLN A 52 -11.03 -14.29 30.23
CA GLN A 52 -12.19 -13.76 30.97
C GLN A 52 -12.80 -12.47 30.40
N LEU A 53 -12.43 -12.09 29.17
CA LEU A 53 -12.94 -10.91 28.49
C LEU A 53 -14.22 -11.22 27.68
N ILE A 54 -15.06 -10.20 27.55
CA ILE A 54 -16.33 -10.26 26.83
C ILE A 54 -16.21 -9.29 25.64
N TYR A 55 -16.47 -9.78 24.42
CA TYR A 55 -16.31 -9.02 23.16
C TYR A 55 -17.65 -8.77 22.46
N THR A 56 -18.02 -7.56 22.09
CA THR A 56 -19.28 -7.37 21.32
C THR A 56 -19.36 -8.20 20.03
N SER A 57 -20.57 -8.54 19.60
CA SER A 57 -20.82 -9.20 18.31
C SER A 57 -20.30 -8.37 17.12
N LYS A 58 -20.09 -9.01 15.96
CA LYS A 58 -19.39 -8.41 14.80
C LYS A 58 -20.04 -7.13 14.25
N ASP A 59 -21.35 -7.00 14.41
CA ASP A 59 -22.19 -5.89 13.92
C ASP A 59 -22.38 -4.77 14.93
N ILE A 60 -21.71 -4.87 16.07
CA ILE A 60 -21.87 -3.96 17.19
C ILE A 60 -20.53 -3.29 17.48
N PHE A 61 -20.60 -2.08 18.05
CA PHE A 61 -19.43 -1.29 18.39
C PHE A 61 -18.42 -2.13 19.17
N ASN A 62 -17.18 -2.21 18.69
CA ASN A 62 -16.12 -3.11 19.18
C ASN A 62 -15.70 -2.74 20.61
N ILE A 63 -16.21 -3.51 21.58
CA ILE A 63 -15.82 -3.43 22.99
C ILE A 63 -15.33 -4.81 23.44
N TYR A 64 -14.14 -4.88 24.01
CA TYR A 64 -13.53 -6.10 24.53
C TYR A 64 -13.00 -5.91 25.95
N VAL A 65 -13.83 -6.21 26.96
CA VAL A 65 -13.55 -5.90 28.37
C VAL A 65 -14.07 -7.00 29.31
N SER A 66 -13.51 -7.08 30.51
CA SER A 66 -14.03 -7.93 31.59
C SER A 66 -15.41 -7.45 32.05
N LYS A 67 -16.16 -8.33 32.73
CA LYS A 67 -17.50 -8.03 33.24
C LYS A 67 -17.54 -6.79 34.14
N GLN A 68 -16.47 -6.56 34.91
CA GLN A 68 -16.34 -5.44 35.83
C GLN A 68 -16.21 -4.10 35.10
N LEU A 69 -15.60 -4.08 33.90
CA LEU A 69 -15.36 -2.87 33.13
C LEU A 69 -16.47 -2.51 32.14
N ILE A 70 -17.45 -3.39 31.88
CA ILE A 70 -18.54 -3.15 30.91
C ILE A 70 -19.20 -1.78 31.10
N LYS A 71 -19.61 -1.46 32.34
CA LYS A 71 -20.31 -0.20 32.63
C LYS A 71 -19.45 1.01 32.26
N ARG A 72 -18.18 1.00 32.64
CA ARG A 72 -17.24 2.09 32.39
C ARG A 72 -16.92 2.23 30.89
N ALA A 73 -16.70 1.10 30.21
CA ALA A 73 -16.48 1.07 28.78
C ALA A 73 -17.65 1.69 28.01
N LEU A 74 -18.89 1.31 28.32
CA LEU A 74 -20.08 1.88 27.68
C LEU A 74 -20.20 3.39 27.91
N ILE A 75 -19.96 3.87 29.14
CA ILE A 75 -20.01 5.31 29.50
C ILE A 75 -18.97 6.11 28.72
N PHE A 76 -17.72 5.64 28.72
CA PHE A 76 -16.63 6.29 27.98
C PHE A 76 -16.95 6.34 26.49
N THR A 77 -17.42 5.23 25.93
CA THR A 77 -17.68 5.10 24.49
C THR A 77 -18.86 5.97 24.06
N ASP A 78 -19.90 6.10 24.89
CA ASP A 78 -21.00 7.02 24.64
C ASP A 78 -20.53 8.48 24.55
N SER A 79 -19.65 8.88 25.47
CA SER A 79 -19.07 10.23 25.50
C SER A 79 -18.17 10.47 24.30
N LEU A 80 -17.31 9.50 23.96
CA LEU A 80 -16.49 9.51 22.75
C LEU A 80 -17.36 9.69 21.50
N ILE A 81 -18.44 8.92 21.38
CA ILE A 81 -19.31 8.99 20.20
C ILE A 81 -19.97 10.36 20.09
N LYS A 82 -20.54 10.86 21.20
CA LYS A 82 -21.18 12.17 21.24
C LYS A 82 -20.19 13.29 20.89
N LEU A 83 -18.99 13.28 21.47
CA LEU A 83 -17.95 14.26 21.18
C LEU A 83 -17.61 14.30 19.68
N PHE A 84 -17.33 13.15 19.06
CA PHE A 84 -16.99 13.11 17.64
C PHE A 84 -18.15 13.56 16.74
N ILE A 85 -19.38 13.15 17.04
CA ILE A 85 -20.56 13.56 16.27
C ILE A 85 -20.80 15.06 16.38
N HIS A 86 -20.71 15.63 17.59
CA HIS A 86 -20.92 17.06 17.81
C HIS A 86 -19.78 17.93 17.25
N ARG A 87 -18.56 17.39 17.15
CA ARG A 87 -17.46 18.02 16.40
C ARG A 87 -17.65 18.00 14.88
N GLY A 88 -18.62 17.23 14.36
CA GLY A 88 -18.92 17.12 12.92
C GLY A 88 -18.32 15.87 12.25
N HIS A 89 -17.79 14.93 13.01
CA HIS A 89 -17.23 13.67 12.51
C HIS A 89 -18.27 12.55 12.53
N LYS A 90 -18.01 11.48 11.79
CA LYS A 90 -18.94 10.33 11.70
C LYS A 90 -18.36 9.11 12.40
N ILE A 91 -19.22 8.34 13.07
CA ILE A 91 -18.88 7.03 13.61
C ILE A 91 -19.87 6.01 13.08
N GLU A 92 -19.35 4.89 12.59
CA GLU A 92 -20.14 3.80 12.03
C GLU A 92 -19.52 2.44 12.35
N VAL A 93 -20.35 1.39 12.30
CA VAL A 93 -19.90 0.00 12.36
C VAL A 93 -20.10 -0.58 10.97
N ARG A 94 -19.04 -1.12 10.38
CA ARG A 94 -19.09 -1.79 9.07
C ARG A 94 -19.13 -3.30 9.25
N THR A 95 -19.94 -3.96 8.45
CA THR A 95 -20.17 -5.41 8.52
C THR A 95 -20.30 -5.99 7.12
N ASN A 96 -20.00 -7.27 6.97
CA ASN A 96 -20.12 -8.00 5.70
C ASN A 96 -19.23 -7.44 4.57
N GLU A 97 -18.15 -6.76 4.94
CA GLU A 97 -17.13 -6.33 3.99
C GLU A 97 -16.33 -7.55 3.49
N LYS A 98 -15.87 -7.47 2.23
CA LYS A 98 -15.12 -8.56 1.57
C LYS A 98 -13.89 -9.02 2.38
N TYR A 99 -13.25 -8.10 3.10
CA TYR A 99 -12.07 -8.38 3.90
C TYR A 99 -12.32 -8.01 5.37
N GLU A 100 -11.95 -8.90 6.29
CA GLU A 100 -12.30 -8.79 7.72
C GLU A 100 -11.77 -7.51 8.39
N ASN A 101 -10.62 -6.98 7.93
CA ASN A 101 -10.06 -5.73 8.44
C ASN A 101 -10.91 -4.49 8.11
N TYR A 102 -11.81 -4.57 7.14
CA TYR A 102 -12.75 -3.50 6.81
C TYR A 102 -14.01 -3.55 7.67
N ASN A 103 -14.29 -4.68 8.34
CA ASN A 103 -15.35 -4.79 9.34
C ASN A 103 -14.97 -4.07 10.65
N GLY A 104 -15.95 -3.92 11.53
CA GLY A 104 -15.82 -3.33 12.86
C GLY A 104 -16.04 -1.82 12.89
N THR A 105 -15.66 -1.21 14.01
CA THR A 105 -15.97 0.18 14.33
C THR A 105 -15.01 1.16 13.67
N LYS A 106 -15.57 2.18 13.03
CA LYS A 106 -14.86 3.19 12.27
C LYS A 106 -15.19 4.60 12.78
N ILE A 107 -14.18 5.41 13.03
CA ILE A 107 -14.31 6.86 13.16
C ILE A 107 -13.86 7.49 11.83
N ILE A 108 -14.68 8.35 11.24
CA ILE A 108 -14.38 9.04 9.98
C ILE A 108 -14.19 10.53 10.29
N VAL A 109 -12.96 11.00 10.10
CA VAL A 109 -12.53 12.39 10.33
C VAL A 109 -11.97 12.94 9.03
N GLU A 110 -12.61 13.98 8.49
CA GLU A 110 -12.19 14.63 7.22
C GLU A 110 -12.00 13.62 6.05
N GLY A 111 -12.79 12.54 6.02
CA GLY A 111 -12.69 11.48 5.01
C GLY A 111 -11.64 10.40 5.30
N ARG A 112 -10.79 10.55 6.34
CA ARG A 112 -9.92 9.48 6.84
C ARG A 112 -10.69 8.57 7.80
N VAL A 113 -10.65 7.27 7.53
CA VAL A 113 -11.29 6.22 8.32
C VAL A 113 -10.31 5.67 9.36
N PHE A 114 -10.62 5.71 10.66
CA PHE A 114 -9.83 5.08 11.72
C PHE A 114 -10.57 3.85 12.24
N ASN A 115 -9.94 2.68 12.14
CA ASN A 115 -10.45 1.45 12.74
C ASN A 115 -10.15 1.47 14.23
N ILE A 116 -11.18 1.44 15.08
CA ILE A 116 -11.00 1.55 16.52
C ILE A 116 -11.59 0.38 17.29
N CYS A 117 -11.03 0.12 18.46
CA CYS A 117 -11.64 -0.75 19.45
C CYS A 117 -11.46 -0.20 20.86
N ILE A 118 -12.44 -0.46 21.72
CA ILE A 118 -12.33 -0.26 23.16
C ILE A 118 -11.94 -1.59 23.77
N ARG A 119 -10.82 -1.62 24.47
CA ARG A 119 -10.24 -2.87 24.95
C ARG A 119 -9.66 -2.72 26.33
N GLU A 120 -9.85 -3.74 27.16
CA GLU A 120 -9.10 -3.90 28.39
C GLU A 120 -7.73 -4.51 28.12
N THR A 121 -6.67 -3.90 28.68
CA THR A 121 -5.33 -4.46 28.52
C THR A 121 -5.19 -5.74 29.33
N ARG A 122 -4.36 -6.66 28.83
CA ARG A 122 -4.14 -7.98 29.44
C ARG A 122 -2.69 -8.13 29.85
N LYS A 123 -2.45 -8.73 31.00
CA LYS A 123 -1.12 -9.15 31.43
C LYS A 123 -0.94 -10.63 31.15
N ARG A 124 0.25 -11.02 30.71
CA ARG A 124 0.61 -12.43 30.51
C ARG A 124 1.18 -12.97 31.82
N VAL A 125 0.57 -14.01 32.37
CA VAL A 125 0.98 -14.69 33.59
C VAL A 125 1.46 -16.10 33.24
N LYS A 126 2.61 -16.51 33.80
CA LYS A 126 3.10 -17.88 33.66
C LYS A 126 2.48 -18.74 34.74
N VAL A 127 1.74 -19.77 34.33
CA VAL A 127 1.10 -20.74 35.24
C VAL A 127 1.83 -22.07 35.13
N LYS A 128 2.14 -22.68 36.26
CA LYS A 128 2.76 -24.01 36.31
C LYS A 128 1.65 -25.06 36.27
N SER A 129 1.76 -26.00 35.34
CA SER A 129 0.84 -27.14 35.25
C SER A 129 1.16 -28.21 36.30
N THR A 130 0.20 -29.10 36.52
CA THR A 130 0.36 -30.30 37.37
C THR A 130 1.48 -31.22 36.86
N ALA A 131 1.76 -31.22 35.56
CA ALA A 131 2.85 -31.98 34.94
C ALA A 131 4.18 -31.20 34.85
N SER A 132 4.35 -30.17 35.70
CA SER A 132 5.60 -29.40 35.89
C SER A 132 6.10 -28.60 34.68
N TRP A 133 5.33 -28.48 33.60
CA TRP A 133 5.60 -27.53 32.50
C TRP A 133 4.85 -26.21 32.72
N TYR A 134 5.37 -25.11 32.18
CA TYR A 134 4.76 -23.78 32.29
C TYR A 134 3.96 -23.43 31.04
N TYR A 135 2.79 -22.83 31.23
CA TYR A 135 1.99 -22.21 30.18
C TYR A 135 1.69 -20.76 30.48
N SER A 136 1.15 -20.05 29.50
CA SER A 136 0.84 -18.64 29.63
C SER A 136 -0.66 -18.43 29.57
N VAL A 137 -1.19 -17.83 30.63
CA VAL A 137 -2.58 -17.36 30.69
C VAL A 137 -2.57 -15.85 30.60
N TYR A 138 -3.58 -15.27 29.99
CA TYR A 138 -3.79 -13.83 29.99
C TYR A 138 -4.84 -13.47 31.03
N GLU A 139 -4.56 -12.46 31.83
CA GLU A 139 -5.51 -11.94 32.82
C GLU A 139 -5.88 -10.48 32.51
N PRO A 140 -7.15 -10.09 32.70
CA PRO A 140 -7.58 -8.71 32.64
C PRO A 140 -6.85 -7.87 33.71
N THR A 141 -6.51 -6.62 33.37
CA THR A 141 -5.74 -5.73 34.26
C THR A 141 -6.55 -4.63 34.94
N GLY A 142 -7.81 -4.44 34.54
CA GLY A 142 -8.64 -3.30 34.91
C GLY A 142 -8.33 -2.01 34.15
N ILE A 143 -7.33 -2.00 33.25
CA ILE A 143 -6.90 -0.83 32.48
C ILE A 143 -7.70 -0.78 31.18
N LEU A 144 -8.55 0.23 31.05
CA LEU A 144 -9.32 0.49 29.83
C LEU A 144 -8.43 1.20 28.80
N SER A 145 -8.60 0.85 27.52
CA SER A 145 -7.88 1.48 26.41
C SER A 145 -8.74 1.65 25.17
N LEU A 146 -8.48 2.72 24.42
CA LEU A 146 -8.90 2.93 23.04
C LEU A 146 -7.71 2.65 22.13
N ARG A 147 -7.87 1.78 21.14
CA ARG A 147 -6.82 1.43 20.18
C ARG A 147 -7.25 1.76 18.77
N ILE A 148 -6.32 2.26 17.96
CA ILE A 148 -6.44 2.28 16.50
C ILE A 148 -5.84 0.97 15.96
N GLU A 149 -6.70 0.08 15.44
CA GLU A 149 -6.32 -1.29 15.03
C GLU A 149 -5.31 -1.32 13.87
N GLU A 150 -5.34 -0.32 13.00
CA GLU A 150 -4.39 -0.21 11.88
C GLU A 150 -2.96 0.00 12.35
N LEU A 151 -2.77 0.52 13.57
CA LEU A 151 -1.49 1.00 14.03
C LEU A 151 -1.31 0.71 15.52
N ASN A 152 -0.72 -0.45 15.84
CA ASN A 152 -0.47 -0.94 17.21
C ASN A 152 0.20 0.07 18.17
N LYS A 153 0.91 1.08 17.65
CA LYS A 153 1.57 2.13 18.45
C LYS A 153 0.61 3.21 18.97
N TYR A 154 -0.57 3.37 18.38
CA TYR A 154 -1.50 4.45 18.73
C TYR A 154 -2.67 3.89 19.51
N GLN A 155 -2.47 3.86 20.81
CA GLN A 155 -3.48 3.52 21.80
C GLN A 155 -3.42 4.52 22.95
N TRP A 156 -4.59 4.81 23.52
CA TRP A 156 -4.72 5.56 24.76
C TRP A 156 -5.24 4.58 25.79
N SER A 157 -4.55 4.45 26.92
CA SER A 157 -4.98 3.61 28.03
C SER A 157 -5.09 4.42 29.30
N ASP A 158 -5.70 3.87 30.33
CA ASP A 158 -5.56 4.42 31.68
C ASP A 158 -4.08 4.54 32.07
N ALA A 159 -3.79 5.61 32.80
CA ALA A 159 -2.53 5.82 33.48
C ALA A 159 -2.77 5.84 35.00
N LYS A 160 -1.68 5.96 35.77
CA LYS A 160 -1.74 6.04 37.23
C LYS A 160 -2.57 7.25 37.73
N ILE A 161 -2.46 8.38 37.03
CA ILE A 161 -3.12 9.64 37.37
C ILE A 161 -4.32 9.87 36.46
N LEU A 162 -4.06 9.99 35.15
CA LEU A 162 -5.11 10.28 34.16
C LEU A 162 -5.80 9.00 33.69
N LYS A 163 -7.13 9.01 33.72
CA LYS A 163 -7.97 7.97 33.15
C LYS A 163 -8.20 8.22 31.66
N LEU A 164 -8.76 7.22 30.98
CA LEU A 164 -9.05 7.30 29.56
C LEU A 164 -10.09 8.40 29.25
N GLU A 165 -11.04 8.61 30.17
CA GLU A 165 -12.06 9.65 30.15
C GLU A 165 -11.43 11.05 30.03
N ASP A 166 -10.33 11.31 30.75
CA ASP A 166 -9.62 12.60 30.74
C ASP A 166 -8.89 12.87 29.41
N LYS A 167 -8.87 11.92 28.48
CA LYS A 167 -8.10 11.99 27.23
C LYS A 167 -8.97 12.26 26.01
N LEU A 168 -10.27 12.50 26.17
CA LEU A 168 -11.20 12.70 25.05
C LEU A 168 -10.78 13.82 24.09
N SER A 169 -10.46 15.01 24.61
CA SER A 169 -9.99 16.15 23.81
C SER A 169 -8.68 15.80 23.07
N THR A 170 -7.77 15.10 23.74
CA THR A 170 -6.50 14.65 23.16
C THR A 170 -6.69 13.62 22.04
N ILE A 171 -7.61 12.67 22.21
CA ILE A 171 -7.94 11.65 21.21
C ILE A 171 -8.51 12.31 19.96
N LEU A 172 -9.48 13.20 20.11
CA LEU A 172 -10.09 13.92 19.00
C LEU A 172 -9.07 14.78 18.25
N ALA A 173 -8.30 15.59 18.97
CA ALA A 173 -7.26 16.44 18.39
C ALA A 173 -6.22 15.62 17.61
N TYR A 174 -5.81 14.47 18.15
CA TYR A 174 -4.89 13.56 17.47
C TYR A 174 -5.48 13.03 16.15
N CYS A 175 -6.73 12.59 16.16
CA CYS A 175 -7.40 12.09 14.95
C CYS A 175 -7.48 13.17 13.86
N GLU A 176 -7.82 14.41 14.20
CA GLU A 176 -7.87 15.54 13.26
C GLU A 176 -6.50 15.86 12.67
N ILE A 177 -5.47 16.01 13.52
CA ILE A 177 -4.09 16.28 13.04
C ILE A 177 -3.60 15.15 12.15
N ARG A 178 -3.88 13.89 12.53
CA ARG A 178 -3.46 12.73 11.76
C ARG A 178 -4.17 12.67 10.41
N ALA A 179 -5.47 12.94 10.36
CA ALA A 179 -6.25 12.99 9.13
C ALA A 179 -5.66 14.03 8.17
N LYS A 180 -5.45 15.27 8.62
CA LYS A 180 -4.84 16.35 7.82
C LYS A 180 -3.47 15.95 7.27
N LYS A 181 -2.62 15.36 8.11
CA LYS A 181 -1.27 14.91 7.71
C LYS A 181 -1.34 13.84 6.63
N GLU A 182 -2.15 12.80 6.80
CA GLU A 182 -2.25 11.71 5.82
C GLU A 182 -2.86 12.16 4.49
N ILE A 183 -3.84 13.06 4.52
CA ILE A 183 -4.42 13.65 3.30
C ILE A 183 -3.33 14.42 2.53
N LYS A 184 -2.55 15.25 3.22
CA LYS A 184 -1.43 15.99 2.61
C LYS A 184 -0.37 15.05 2.03
N GLU A 185 -0.03 13.97 2.75
CA GLU A 185 0.91 12.95 2.28
C GLU A 185 0.37 12.17 1.08
N LYS A 186 -0.95 11.91 1.03
CA LYS A 186 -1.60 11.26 -0.12
C LYS A 186 -1.52 12.15 -1.37
N ILE A 187 -1.89 13.42 -1.27
CA ILE A 187 -1.79 14.39 -2.38
C ILE A 187 -0.36 14.50 -2.89
N ARG A 188 0.63 14.60 -1.99
CA ARG A 188 2.05 14.65 -2.36
C ARG A 188 2.52 13.39 -3.09
N ARG A 189 2.13 12.21 -2.60
CA ARG A 189 2.46 10.93 -3.26
C ARG A 189 1.84 10.82 -4.63
N GLU A 190 0.57 11.18 -4.79
CA GLU A 190 -0.12 11.17 -6.08
C GLU A 190 0.54 12.11 -7.09
N ALA A 191 0.92 13.31 -6.68
CA ALA A 191 1.66 14.25 -7.53
C ALA A 191 3.03 13.68 -7.94
N TRP A 192 3.78 13.13 -6.99
CA TRP A 192 5.09 12.50 -7.27
C TRP A 192 4.97 11.31 -8.22
N HIS A 193 3.98 10.43 -8.02
CA HIS A 193 3.75 9.29 -8.91
C HIS A 193 3.43 9.74 -10.34
N LYS A 194 2.60 10.77 -10.51
CA LYS A 194 2.29 11.33 -11.84
C LYS A 194 3.55 11.87 -12.53
N GLU A 195 4.39 12.61 -11.82
CA GLU A 195 5.63 13.15 -12.37
C GLU A 195 6.63 12.04 -12.73
N TYR A 196 6.75 11.03 -11.86
CA TYR A 196 7.61 9.88 -12.05
C TYR A 196 7.22 9.08 -13.30
N GLU A 197 5.93 8.76 -13.46
CA GLU A 197 5.40 8.06 -14.64
C GLU A 197 5.65 8.84 -15.93
N LEU A 198 5.50 10.18 -15.91
CA LEU A 198 5.79 11.02 -17.07
C LEU A 198 7.28 10.98 -17.45
N LYS A 199 8.18 11.05 -16.46
CA LYS A 199 9.63 10.95 -16.69
C LYS A 199 10.01 9.58 -17.23
N ARG A 200 9.49 8.51 -16.63
CA ARG A 200 9.72 7.14 -17.11
C ARG A 200 9.33 6.96 -18.56
N LYS A 201 8.14 7.42 -18.97
CA LYS A 201 7.69 7.30 -20.36
C LYS A 201 8.62 8.03 -21.34
N LYS A 202 9.06 9.24 -20.99
CA LYS A 202 10.02 10.00 -21.81
C LYS A 202 11.38 9.30 -21.91
N GLU A 203 11.87 8.74 -20.82
CA GLU A 203 13.12 7.96 -20.80
C GLU A 203 13.00 6.70 -21.65
N GLU A 204 11.88 5.97 -21.55
CA GLU A 204 11.59 4.78 -22.36
C GLU A 204 11.50 5.11 -23.86
N GLU A 205 10.89 6.24 -24.23
CA GLU A 205 10.83 6.73 -25.61
C GLU A 205 12.22 7.07 -26.16
N LEU A 206 13.04 7.79 -25.39
CA LEU A 206 14.42 8.14 -25.77
C LEU A 206 15.31 6.91 -25.93
N ILE A 207 15.14 5.89 -25.08
CA ILE A 207 15.88 4.63 -25.20
C ILE A 207 15.50 3.92 -26.50
N LYS A 208 14.20 3.82 -26.81
CA LYS A 208 13.73 3.20 -28.05
C LYS A 208 14.21 3.93 -29.30
N GLU A 209 14.22 5.26 -29.28
CA GLU A 209 14.74 6.06 -30.38
C GLU A 209 16.24 5.79 -30.60
N ARG A 210 17.03 5.78 -29.51
CA ARG A 210 18.46 5.43 -29.58
C ARG A 210 18.71 4.01 -30.06
N GLU A 211 17.92 3.03 -29.61
CA GLU A 211 18.04 1.64 -30.07
C GLU A 211 17.72 1.52 -31.57
N LEU A 212 16.69 2.22 -32.04
CA LEU A 212 16.33 2.25 -33.45
C LEU A 212 17.42 2.90 -34.29
N ASP A 213 17.98 4.02 -33.83
CA ASP A 213 19.05 4.72 -34.53
C ASP A 213 20.36 3.92 -34.53
N LEU A 214 20.70 3.26 -33.43
CA LEU A 214 21.84 2.34 -33.37
C LEU A 214 21.66 1.16 -34.34
N LYS A 215 20.44 0.60 -34.42
CA LYS A 215 20.15 -0.47 -35.38
C LYS A 215 20.33 0.00 -36.82
N LYS A 216 19.75 1.16 -37.19
CA LYS A 216 19.92 1.75 -38.52
C LYS A 216 21.39 2.00 -38.85
N PHE A 217 22.16 2.48 -37.87
CA PHE A 217 23.59 2.73 -38.05
C PHE A 217 24.38 1.43 -38.26
N ASN A 218 24.09 0.39 -37.49
CA ASN A 218 24.73 -0.92 -37.67
C ASN A 218 24.38 -1.53 -39.03
N ASP A 219 23.11 -1.46 -39.44
CA ASP A 219 22.67 -1.93 -40.76
C ASP A 219 23.43 -1.19 -41.89
N LEU A 220 23.62 0.14 -41.75
CA LEU A 220 24.40 0.94 -42.70
C LEU A 220 25.88 0.53 -42.75
N VAL A 221 26.51 0.27 -41.60
CA VAL A 221 27.91 -0.18 -41.53
C VAL A 221 28.07 -1.55 -42.20
N ASP A 222 27.13 -2.47 -41.95
CA ASP A 222 27.12 -3.79 -42.57
C ASP A 222 26.94 -3.69 -44.08
N ASP A 223 26.02 -2.83 -44.56
CA ASP A 223 25.85 -2.56 -45.98
C ASP A 223 27.13 -2.00 -46.62
N ALA A 224 27.76 -1.00 -45.99
CA ALA A 224 29.01 -0.42 -46.49
C ALA A 224 30.14 -1.45 -46.59
N ASN A 225 30.28 -2.31 -45.58
CA ASN A 225 31.25 -3.39 -45.57
C ASN A 225 30.98 -4.42 -46.68
N ARG A 226 29.72 -4.85 -46.85
CA ARG A 226 29.33 -5.79 -47.92
C ARG A 226 29.63 -5.20 -49.30
N TRP A 227 29.28 -3.94 -49.51
CA TRP A 227 29.60 -3.24 -50.76
C TRP A 227 31.10 -3.18 -51.02
N GLN A 228 31.92 -2.81 -50.02
CA GLN A 228 33.37 -2.75 -50.18
C GLN A 228 33.94 -4.12 -50.56
N GLN A 229 33.50 -5.20 -49.89
CA GLN A 229 33.92 -6.56 -50.22
C GLN A 229 33.49 -6.94 -51.64
N ALA A 230 32.27 -6.60 -52.07
CA ALA A 230 31.82 -6.81 -53.44
C ALA A 230 32.73 -6.10 -54.46
N GLN A 231 33.15 -4.86 -54.19
CA GLN A 231 34.10 -4.15 -55.06
C GLN A 231 35.47 -4.84 -55.13
N ILE A 232 35.99 -5.31 -53.99
CA ILE A 232 37.26 -6.06 -53.95
C ILE A 232 37.17 -7.32 -54.80
N ILE A 233 36.08 -8.10 -54.66
CA ILE A 233 35.88 -9.34 -55.43
C ILE A 233 35.70 -9.03 -56.92
N ARG A 234 34.92 -8.01 -57.30
CA ARG A 234 34.77 -7.58 -58.71
C ARG A 234 36.12 -7.20 -59.32
N ASN A 235 36.94 -6.45 -58.58
CA ASN A 235 38.28 -6.07 -59.04
C ASN A 235 39.17 -7.30 -59.27
N TYR A 236 39.09 -8.30 -58.41
CA TYR A 236 39.82 -9.55 -58.56
C TYR A 236 39.34 -10.37 -59.77
N ILE A 237 38.02 -10.53 -59.95
CA ILE A 237 37.44 -11.20 -61.13
C ILE A 237 37.90 -10.50 -62.42
N ASN A 238 37.83 -9.17 -62.46
CA ASN A 238 38.29 -8.39 -63.62
C ASN A 238 39.79 -8.58 -63.90
N ALA A 239 40.62 -8.72 -62.86
CA ALA A 239 42.05 -8.98 -63.02
C ALA A 239 42.33 -10.39 -63.57
N ILE A 240 41.52 -11.39 -63.20
CA ILE A 240 41.56 -12.74 -63.77
C ILE A 240 41.14 -12.71 -65.24
N GLU A 241 40.01 -12.07 -65.57
CA GLU A 241 39.54 -11.91 -66.96
C GLU A 241 40.62 -11.27 -67.85
N LYS A 242 41.32 -10.24 -67.37
CA LYS A 242 42.41 -9.58 -68.11
C LYS A 242 43.63 -10.48 -68.32
N LYS A 243 43.93 -11.39 -67.40
CA LYS A 243 45.03 -12.38 -67.56
C LYS A 243 44.69 -13.48 -68.57
N MET A 244 43.40 -13.75 -68.82
CA MET A 244 42.95 -14.76 -69.79
C MET A 244 43.21 -14.37 -71.26
N THR A 245 43.49 -13.10 -71.56
CA THR A 245 43.81 -12.64 -72.92
C THR A 245 45.16 -13.15 -73.46
N SER A 246 45.93 -13.87 -72.64
CA SER A 246 47.22 -14.49 -72.98
C SER A 246 47.12 -16.02 -72.81
N GLU A 247 47.19 -16.72 -73.95
CA GLU A 247 47.25 -18.18 -74.20
C GLU A 247 47.21 -19.13 -72.99
N ASN A 248 46.13 -19.91 -72.82
CA ASN A 248 46.04 -21.08 -71.93
C ASN A 248 44.89 -22.05 -72.29
N ASP A 249 45.10 -23.35 -72.06
CA ASP A 249 44.25 -24.50 -72.44
C ASP A 249 42.91 -24.67 -71.65
N ASN A 250 42.61 -23.82 -70.66
CA ASN A 250 41.44 -23.97 -69.76
C ASN A 250 40.39 -22.86 -69.88
N GLN A 251 40.14 -22.35 -71.09
CA GLN A 251 39.32 -21.15 -71.33
C GLN A 251 37.85 -21.29 -70.91
N GLU A 252 37.25 -22.46 -71.07
CA GLU A 252 35.81 -22.69 -70.81
C GLU A 252 35.49 -22.80 -69.30
N GLU A 253 36.32 -23.52 -68.55
CA GLU A 253 36.15 -23.72 -67.10
C GLU A 253 36.28 -22.39 -66.33
N ILE A 254 37.27 -21.57 -66.69
CA ILE A 254 37.47 -20.26 -66.07
C ILE A 254 36.36 -19.28 -66.48
N SER A 255 35.86 -19.34 -67.72
CA SER A 255 34.70 -18.52 -68.15
C SER A 255 33.44 -18.82 -67.34
N ASN A 256 33.16 -20.11 -67.10
CA ASN A 256 32.05 -20.53 -66.24
C ASN A 256 32.25 -20.08 -64.79
N TRP A 257 33.47 -20.17 -64.26
CA TRP A 257 33.81 -19.66 -62.92
C TRP A 257 33.63 -18.15 -62.80
N VAL A 258 34.06 -17.38 -63.81
CA VAL A 258 33.88 -15.91 -63.87
C VAL A 258 32.40 -15.54 -63.88
N LYS A 259 31.60 -16.21 -64.70
CA LYS A 259 30.14 -15.96 -64.78
C LYS A 259 29.46 -16.21 -63.44
N TRP A 260 29.71 -17.38 -62.84
CA TRP A 260 29.19 -17.72 -61.51
C TRP A 260 29.64 -16.72 -60.43
N SER A 261 30.90 -16.31 -60.47
CA SER A 261 31.46 -15.37 -59.49
C SER A 261 30.80 -13.99 -59.56
N LYS A 262 30.52 -13.48 -60.78
CA LYS A 262 29.80 -12.22 -60.99
C LYS A 262 28.38 -12.28 -60.44
N GLU A 263 27.63 -13.33 -60.77
CA GLU A 263 26.27 -13.54 -60.26
C GLU A 263 26.24 -13.63 -58.72
N LYS A 264 27.25 -14.28 -58.11
CA LYS A 264 27.35 -14.38 -56.65
C LYS A 264 27.68 -13.06 -55.97
N VAL A 265 28.62 -12.29 -56.52
CA VAL A 265 28.95 -10.97 -55.98
C VAL A 265 27.76 -10.01 -56.10
N ASP A 266 27.01 -10.07 -57.20
CA ASP A 266 25.81 -9.26 -57.37
C ASP A 266 24.70 -9.63 -56.36
N SER A 267 24.58 -10.90 -55.97
CA SER A 267 23.65 -11.31 -54.91
C SER A 267 24.07 -10.87 -53.49
N TYR A 268 25.33 -10.49 -53.32
CA TYR A 268 25.90 -10.08 -52.02
C TYR A 268 26.03 -8.56 -51.89
N ASP A 269 26.11 -7.84 -53.01
CA ASP A 269 26.21 -6.38 -53.05
C ASP A 269 24.87 -5.73 -52.68
N PRO A 270 24.78 -5.01 -51.55
CA PRO A 270 23.53 -4.40 -51.11
C PRO A 270 23.00 -3.33 -52.08
N LEU A 271 23.83 -2.78 -52.98
CA LEU A 271 23.37 -1.80 -53.97
C LEU A 271 22.58 -2.41 -55.13
N ILE A 272 22.73 -3.72 -55.39
CA ILE A 272 21.99 -4.40 -56.47
C ILE A 272 20.49 -4.47 -56.15
N ASP A 273 20.12 -4.59 -54.87
CA ASP A 273 18.72 -4.59 -54.42
C ASP A 273 18.14 -3.17 -54.29
N VAL A 274 18.97 -2.18 -53.96
CA VAL A 274 18.56 -0.76 -53.89
C VAL A 274 18.24 -0.19 -55.27
N LEU A 275 18.92 -0.67 -56.33
CA LEU A 275 18.71 -0.22 -57.71
C LEU A 275 17.56 -0.95 -58.44
N LYS A 276 16.92 -1.95 -57.81
CA LYS A 276 15.79 -2.73 -58.38
C LYS A 276 14.42 -2.32 -57.84
N LYS A 277 14.35 -1.40 -56.87
CA LYS A 277 13.11 -0.76 -56.39
C LYS A 277 12.91 0.59 -57.03
#